data_AF-T0Y7S0-F1
#
_entry.id   AF-T0Y7S0-F1
#
_cell.length_a   1.000
_cell.length_b   1.000
_cell.length_c   1.000
_cell.angle_alpha   90.00
_cell.angle_beta   90.00
_cell.angle_gamma   90.00
#
_symmetry.space_group_name_H-M   'P 1'
#
loop_
_entity.id
_entity.type
_entity.pdbx_description
1 polymer ?
#
loop_
_entity_poly.entity_id
_entity_poly.type
_entity_poly.pdbx_seq_one_letter_code
_entity_poly.pdbx_strand_id
1 'polypeptide(L)'
;MQAILDAGAGIDSPAWIYNEFADVNLGDKRLDKRLIRTAGFLGSAPLSPINQACLDWRSVKGAYRMFDNPKATPAGILAPHIAATERRMSAVAAEGERILLAPSDTAFISYNHPKV
;
A
#
# COMPACT_ATOMS: atom_id res chain seq x y z
N MET A 1 -19.56 -0.13 -18.01
CA MET A 1 -19.51 1.25 -17.51
C MET A 1 -18.17 1.46 -16.80
N GLN A 2 -17.08 1.76 -17.46
CA GLN A 2 -16.89 1.98 -18.89
C GLN A 2 -15.38 1.89 -19.09
N ALA A 3 -14.88 0.73 -19.50
CA ALA A 3 -13.66 0.38 -20.26
C ALA A 3 -12.33 1.18 -20.13
N ILE A 4 -12.27 2.22 -19.32
CA ILE A 4 -11.60 3.50 -19.59
C ILE A 4 -11.75 4.35 -18.29
N LEU A 5 -11.09 4.01 -17.19
CA LEU A 5 -10.41 5.11 -16.46
C LEU A 5 -9.04 5.24 -17.12
N ASP A 6 -9.14 5.57 -18.41
CA ASP A 6 -8.09 5.77 -19.39
C ASP A 6 -6.85 6.37 -18.78
N ALA A 7 -5.70 5.76 -19.06
CA ALA A 7 -4.47 6.48 -19.34
C ALA A 7 -4.07 7.64 -18.38
N GLY A 8 -4.45 7.57 -17.11
CA GLY A 8 -4.35 8.72 -16.22
C GLY A 8 -5.04 8.56 -14.86
N ALA A 9 -5.21 7.34 -14.34
CA ALA A 9 -5.56 7.17 -12.93
C ALA A 9 -4.31 7.49 -12.09
N GLY A 10 -4.06 8.79 -11.90
CA GLY A 10 -3.11 9.28 -10.92
C GLY A 10 -3.46 8.78 -9.51
N ILE A 11 -2.61 9.17 -8.56
CA ILE A 11 -2.62 8.81 -7.14
C ILE A 11 -3.97 9.07 -6.43
N ASP A 12 -4.92 9.73 -7.11
CA ASP A 12 -6.18 10.25 -6.60
C ASP A 12 -7.35 9.25 -6.54
N SER A 13 -7.21 8.01 -7.03
CA SER A 13 -8.29 6.99 -6.97
C SER A 13 -8.00 5.85 -5.99
N PRO A 14 -8.87 5.53 -5.01
CA PRO A 14 -8.66 4.41 -4.08
C PRO A 14 -8.46 3.04 -4.77
N ALA A 15 -8.77 2.94 -6.07
CA ALA A 15 -8.50 1.76 -6.88
C ALA A 15 -7.00 1.40 -6.97
N TRP A 16 -6.09 2.38 -6.90
CA TRP A 16 -4.65 2.08 -6.99
C TRP A 16 -4.18 1.22 -5.81
N ILE A 17 -4.71 1.45 -4.59
CA ILE A 17 -4.42 0.65 -3.40
C ILE A 17 -4.80 -0.81 -3.61
N TYR A 18 -5.95 -1.09 -4.22
CA TYR A 18 -6.35 -2.47 -4.52
C TYR A 18 -5.40 -3.13 -5.50
N ASN A 19 -4.85 -2.39 -6.46
CA ASN A 19 -3.88 -2.93 -7.42
C ASN A 19 -2.53 -3.23 -6.77
N GLU A 20 -2.05 -2.35 -5.87
CA GLU A 20 -0.80 -2.55 -5.13
C GLU A 20 -0.86 -3.74 -4.18
N PHE A 21 -2.03 -4.00 -3.60
CA PHE A 21 -2.22 -5.07 -2.62
C PHE A 21 -3.05 -6.24 -3.16
N ALA A 22 -3.20 -6.36 -4.49
CA ALA A 22 -4.07 -7.36 -5.12
C ALA A 22 -3.75 -8.80 -4.69
N ASP A 23 -2.45 -9.10 -4.57
CA ASP A 23 -1.92 -10.44 -4.27
C ASP A 23 -1.51 -10.60 -2.80
N VAL A 24 -2.00 -9.72 -1.91
CA VAL A 24 -1.67 -9.80 -0.49
C VAL A 24 -2.06 -11.17 0.10
N ASN A 25 -1.12 -11.73 0.87
CA ASN A 25 -1.34 -12.94 1.63
C ASN A 25 -0.57 -12.90 2.95
N LEU A 26 -1.20 -12.40 4.00
CA LEU A 26 -0.69 -12.39 5.37
C LEU A 26 -1.09 -13.66 6.16
N GLY A 27 -1.60 -14.69 5.47
CA GLY A 27 -2.08 -15.92 6.10
C GLY A 27 -3.38 -15.78 6.90
N ASP A 28 -4.09 -14.65 6.76
CA ASP A 28 -5.46 -14.44 7.25
C ASP A 28 -6.20 -13.47 6.33
N LYS A 29 -7.26 -13.94 5.65
CA LYS A 29 -8.03 -13.14 4.69
C LYS A 29 -8.73 -11.93 5.30
N ARG A 30 -8.98 -11.92 6.62
CA ARG A 30 -9.51 -10.75 7.32
C ARG A 30 -8.41 -9.70 7.54
N LEU A 31 -7.17 -10.16 7.78
CA LEU A 31 -6.01 -9.30 7.91
C LEU A 31 -5.63 -8.67 6.56
N ASP A 32 -5.67 -9.45 5.48
CA ASP A 32 -5.51 -8.96 4.10
C ASP A 32 -6.49 -7.82 3.80
N LYS A 33 -7.80 -8.05 4.02
CA LYS A 33 -8.85 -7.02 3.84
C LYS A 33 -8.61 -5.81 4.73
N ARG A 34 -8.10 -6.02 5.95
CA ARG A 34 -7.79 -4.92 6.87
C ARG A 34 -6.61 -4.10 6.37
N LEU A 35 -5.55 -4.73 5.86
CA LEU A 35 -4.41 -4.03 5.26
C LEU A 35 -4.88 -3.09 4.15
N ILE A 36 -5.63 -3.61 3.18
CA ILE A 36 -6.14 -2.85 2.04
C ILE A 36 -6.99 -1.66 2.52
N ARG A 37 -7.90 -1.89 3.48
CA ARG A 37 -8.76 -0.83 4.02
C ARG A 37 -7.95 0.25 4.76
N THR A 38 -6.98 -0.16 5.58
CA THR A 38 -6.12 0.79 6.30
C THR A 38 -5.24 1.58 5.33
N ALA A 39 -4.65 0.92 4.33
CA ALA A 39 -3.88 1.57 3.27
C ALA A 39 -4.73 2.58 2.48
N GLY A 40 -6.00 2.28 2.22
CA GLY A 40 -6.95 3.22 1.63
C GLY A 40 -7.16 4.49 2.46
N PHE A 41 -7.35 4.36 3.77
CA PHE A 41 -7.47 5.53 4.66
C PHE A 41 -6.18 6.36 4.68
N LEU A 42 -5.03 5.72 4.88
CA LEU A 42 -3.74 6.43 4.94
C LEU A 42 -3.36 7.05 3.59
N GLY A 43 -3.67 6.40 2.48
CA GLY A 43 -3.46 6.94 1.13
C GLY A 43 -4.33 8.15 0.83
N SER A 44 -5.56 8.22 1.37
CA SER A 44 -6.44 9.38 1.20
C SER A 44 -6.06 10.60 2.05
N ALA A 45 -5.25 10.40 3.10
CA ALA A 45 -4.85 11.45 4.03
C ALA A 45 -3.40 11.22 4.53
N PRO A 46 -2.38 11.30 3.64
CA PRO A 46 -1.02 10.86 3.92
C PRO A 46 -0.30 11.68 5.00
N LEU A 47 -0.74 12.93 5.24
CA LEU A 47 -0.19 13.81 6.27
C LEU A 47 -0.91 13.69 7.61
N SER A 48 -2.01 12.93 7.68
CA SER A 48 -2.82 12.79 8.88
C SER A 48 -2.36 11.59 9.72
N PRO A 49 -2.35 11.71 11.06
CA PRO A 49 -2.14 10.56 11.93
C PRO A 49 -3.28 9.54 11.78
N ILE A 50 -3.04 8.28 12.16
CA ILE A 50 -3.98 7.15 11.98
C ILE A 50 -5.39 7.48 12.49
N ASN A 51 -5.50 8.15 13.64
CA ASN A 51 -6.77 8.50 14.26
C ASN A 51 -7.58 9.56 13.48
N GLN A 52 -6.91 10.41 12.69
CA GLN A 52 -7.57 11.41 11.84
C GLN A 52 -7.83 10.86 10.43
N ALA A 53 -6.90 10.06 9.89
CA ALA A 53 -7.07 9.44 8.58
C ALA A 53 -8.23 8.41 8.54
N CYS A 54 -8.46 7.71 9.65
CA CYS A 54 -9.57 6.76 9.76
C CYS A 54 -10.87 7.49 10.16
N LEU A 55 -11.91 7.36 9.32
CA LEU A 55 -13.19 8.06 9.48
C LEU A 55 -14.01 7.65 10.72
N ASP A 56 -13.71 6.51 11.33
CA ASP A 56 -14.49 5.95 12.44
C ASP A 56 -13.61 5.19 13.45
N TRP A 57 -14.07 5.14 14.71
CA TRP A 57 -13.31 4.52 15.82
C TRP A 57 -13.03 3.02 15.62
N ARG A 58 -13.93 2.29 14.97
CA ARG A 58 -13.73 0.86 14.66
C ARG A 58 -12.62 0.69 13.63
N SER A 59 -12.47 1.63 12.69
CA SER A 59 -11.38 1.67 11.73
C SER A 59 -10.05 2.04 12.38
N VAL A 60 -10.04 3.04 13.27
CA VAL A 60 -8.85 3.41 14.07
C VAL A 60 -8.31 2.21 14.85
N LYS A 61 -9.15 1.55 15.65
CA LYS A 61 -8.76 0.35 16.40
C LYS A 61 -8.31 -0.79 15.50
N GLY A 62 -8.95 -0.94 14.34
CA GLY A 62 -8.58 -1.94 13.36
C GLY A 62 -7.19 -1.71 12.74
N ALA A 63 -6.82 -0.45 12.51
CA ALA A 63 -5.51 -0.08 12.00
C ALA A 63 -4.41 -0.35 13.04
N TYR A 64 -4.57 0.12 14.28
CA TYR A 64 -3.60 -0.16 15.35
C TYR A 64 -3.40 -1.67 15.59
N ARG A 65 -4.49 -2.45 15.67
CA ARG A 65 -4.40 -3.91 15.80
C ARG A 65 -3.80 -4.62 14.60
N MET A 66 -3.83 -4.01 13.42
CA MET A 66 -3.19 -4.56 12.23
C MET A 66 -1.67 -4.36 12.32
N PHE A 67 -1.22 -3.14 12.63
CA PHE A 67 0.21 -2.85 12.82
C PHE A 67 0.82 -3.60 14.00
N ASP A 68 0.03 -3.91 15.03
CA ASP A 68 0.44 -4.73 16.18
C ASP A 68 0.31 -6.25 15.93
N ASN A 69 -0.15 -6.68 14.75
CA ASN A 69 -0.33 -8.10 14.46
C ASN A 69 0.99 -8.75 14.02
N PRO A 70 1.44 -9.84 14.67
CA PRO A 70 2.70 -10.50 14.31
C PRO A 70 2.72 -11.09 12.89
N LYS A 71 1.55 -11.33 12.27
CA LYS A 71 1.45 -11.78 10.87
C LYS A 71 1.63 -10.64 9.86
N ALA A 72 1.35 -9.40 10.25
CA ALA A 72 1.48 -8.21 9.40
C ALA A 72 2.92 -7.68 9.42
N THR A 73 3.87 -8.54 9.06
CA THR A 73 5.29 -8.17 9.04
C THR A 73 5.58 -7.13 7.95
N PRO A 74 6.62 -6.28 8.10
CA PRO A 74 7.01 -5.34 7.06
C PRO A 74 7.25 -6.00 5.71
N ALA A 75 7.94 -7.14 5.68
CA ALA A 75 8.18 -7.91 4.46
C ALA A 75 6.86 -8.41 3.83
N GLY A 76 5.93 -8.92 4.64
CA GLY A 76 4.63 -9.39 4.15
C GLY A 76 3.75 -8.27 3.60
N ILE A 77 3.83 -7.07 4.18
CA ILE A 77 3.13 -5.89 3.68
C ILE A 77 3.77 -5.39 2.37
N LEU A 78 5.10 -5.36 2.27
CA LEU A 78 5.81 -4.87 1.09
C LEU A 78 5.75 -5.83 -0.11
N ALA A 79 5.72 -7.14 0.13
CA ALA A 79 5.74 -8.16 -0.93
C ALA A 79 4.70 -7.93 -2.06
N PRO A 80 3.39 -7.75 -1.79
CA PRO A 80 2.43 -7.52 -2.86
C PRO A 80 2.67 -6.19 -3.62
N HIS A 81 3.17 -5.16 -2.96
CA HIS A 81 3.50 -3.88 -3.58
C HIS A 81 4.71 -3.98 -4.53
N ILE A 82 5.72 -4.78 -4.14
CA ILE A 82 6.86 -5.13 -5.01
C ILE A 82 6.37 -5.90 -6.23
N ALA A 83 5.54 -6.94 -6.02
CA ALA A 83 4.97 -7.72 -7.12
C ALA A 83 4.10 -6.86 -8.06
N ALA A 84 3.36 -5.87 -7.55
CA ALA A 84 2.63 -4.91 -8.37
C ALA A 84 3.56 -4.05 -9.23
N THR A 85 4.71 -3.63 -8.68
CA THR A 85 5.75 -2.91 -9.43
C THR A 85 6.36 -3.78 -10.54
N GLU A 86 6.70 -5.03 -10.23
CA GLU A 86 7.21 -6.00 -11.23
C GLU A 86 6.20 -6.25 -12.35
N ARG A 87 4.90 -6.35 -12.02
CA ARG A 87 3.82 -6.49 -13.01
C ARG A 87 3.76 -5.28 -13.94
N ARG A 88 3.83 -4.05 -13.41
CA ARG A 88 3.86 -2.82 -14.24
C ARG A 88 5.07 -2.78 -15.15
N MET A 89 6.25 -3.13 -14.64
CA MET A 89 7.48 -3.18 -15.43
C MET A 89 7.38 -4.19 -16.57
N SER A 90 6.86 -5.39 -16.28
CA SER A 90 6.69 -6.46 -17.26
C SER A 90 5.67 -6.11 -18.34
N ALA A 91 4.57 -5.45 -17.97
CA ALA A 91 3.55 -4.98 -18.91
C ALA A 91 4.13 -3.98 -19.93
N VAL A 92 4.91 -3.02 -19.46
CA VAL A 92 5.55 -2.01 -20.32
C VAL A 92 6.61 -2.65 -21.22
N ALA A 93 7.38 -3.62 -20.72
CA ALA A 93 8.36 -4.37 -21.52
C ALA A 93 7.73 -5.23 -22.63
N ALA A 94 6.47 -5.67 -22.46
CA ALA A 94 5.75 -6.43 -23.48
C ALA A 94 5.34 -5.60 -24.71
N GLU A 95 5.32 -4.27 -24.60
CA GLU A 95 4.95 -3.35 -25.67
C GLU A 95 6.13 -2.94 -26.58
N GLY A 96 7.29 -3.58 -26.41
CA GLY A 96 8.49 -3.38 -27.22
C GLY A 96 9.73 -3.06 -26.38
N GLU A 97 10.79 -2.61 -27.03
CA GLU A 97 12.02 -2.23 -26.35
C GLU A 97 11.80 -1.00 -25.46
N ARG A 98 12.21 -1.09 -24.20
CA ARG A 98 12.02 -0.05 -23.18
C ARG A 98 13.26 0.02 -22.28
N ILE A 99 13.57 1.21 -21.81
CA ILE A 99 14.64 1.45 -20.83
C ILE A 99 13.98 1.56 -19.45
N LEU A 100 14.43 0.72 -18.51
CA LEU A 100 14.07 0.84 -17.09
C LEU A 100 15.14 1.66 -16.37
N LEU A 101 14.72 2.68 -15.63
CA LEU A 101 15.58 3.41 -14.70
C LEU A 101 15.32 2.93 -13.28
N ALA A 102 16.36 2.49 -12.57
CA ALA A 102 16.29 2.03 -11.19
C ALA A 102 17.09 2.99 -10.28
N PRO A 103 16.54 4.16 -9.93
CA PRO A 103 17.20 5.07 -9.00
C PRO A 103 17.34 4.40 -7.63
N SER A 104 18.53 4.53 -7.04
CA SER A 104 18.84 3.98 -5.71
C SER A 104 19.52 5.05 -4.88
N ASP A 105 19.05 5.21 -3.65
CA ASP A 105 19.61 6.11 -2.65
C ASP A 105 19.36 5.52 -1.25
N THR A 106 20.03 6.05 -0.23
CA THR A 106 19.87 5.62 1.17
C THR A 106 19.35 6.77 2.03
N ALA A 107 18.27 6.52 2.76
CA ALA A 107 17.69 7.47 3.71
C ALA A 107 17.59 6.86 5.12
N PHE A 108 17.58 7.73 6.13
CA PHE A 108 17.43 7.34 7.53
C PHE A 108 16.11 7.86 8.09
N ILE A 109 15.35 6.99 8.76
CA ILE A 109 14.18 7.39 9.55
C ILE A 109 14.62 7.43 11.02
N SER A 110 14.68 8.63 11.60
CA SER A 110 15.15 8.86 12.97
C SER A 110 13.99 9.13 13.92
N TYR A 111 13.98 8.47 15.07
CA TYR A 111 12.96 8.61 16.10
C TYR A 111 13.60 9.11 17.41
N ASN A 112 12.95 10.07 18.09
CA ASN A 112 13.41 10.62 19.37
C ASN A 112 12.35 10.55 20.48
N HIS A 113 11.38 9.64 20.35
CA HIS A 113 10.43 9.39 21.43
C HIS A 113 11.05 8.49 22.50
N PRO A 114 10.59 8.58 23.76
CA PRO A 114 11.01 7.64 24.80
C PRO A 114 10.78 6.19 24.36
N LYS A 115 11.68 5.28 24.74
CA LYS A 115 11.40 3.84 24.67
C LYS A 115 10.37 3.56 25.76
N VAL A 116 9.16 3.21 25.34
CA VAL A 116 8.06 2.80 26.24
C VAL A 116 8.16 1.31 26.52
#